data_AF-A0A2V6WNW9-F1
#
_entry.id   AF-A0A2V6WNW9-F1
#
_cell.length_a   1.000
_cell.length_b   1.000
_cell.length_c   1.000
_cell.angle_alpha   90.00
_cell.angle_beta   90.00
_cell.angle_gamma   90.00
#
_symmetry.space_group_name_H-M   'P 1'
#
loop_
_entity.id
_entity.type
_entity.pdbx_description
1 polymer ?
#
loop_
_entity_poly.entity_id
_entity_poly.type
_entity_poly.pdbx_seq_one_letter_code
_entity_poly.pdbx_strand_id
1 'polypeptide(L)' 'MGHEPQLSRLAAILLHPDGTTGIALARSGVLALECATTPAPGAGRLLYLLPPRELLRLLG' A
#
# COMPACT_ATOMS: atom_id res chain seq x y z
N MET A 1 -4.19 -7.96 -6.17
CA MET A 1 -3.34 -8.26 -7.35
C MET A 1 -3.53 -7.15 -8.36
N GLY A 2 -2.46 -6.59 -8.90
CA GLY A 2 -2.49 -5.44 -9.80
C GLY A 2 -1.08 -5.12 -10.30
N HIS A 3 -0.91 -3.98 -10.97
CA HIS A 3 0.35 -3.56 -11.58
C HIS A 3 0.87 -2.25 -10.99
N GLU A 4 2.20 -2.09 -11.08
CA GLU A 4 2.85 -0.81 -10.85
C GLU A 4 2.80 0.04 -12.13
N PRO A 5 2.65 1.37 -12.02
CA PRO A 5 2.60 2.16 -10.78
C PRO A 5 1.17 2.33 -10.19
N GLN A 6 0.15 1.61 -10.69
CA GLN A 6 -1.23 1.85 -10.25
C GLN A 6 -1.44 1.51 -8.76
N LEU A 7 -0.87 0.42 -8.27
CA LEU A 7 -1.02 0.01 -6.87
C LEU A 7 -0.36 0.98 -5.90
N SER A 8 0.91 1.33 -6.12
CA SER A 8 1.60 2.34 -5.31
C SER A 8 0.90 3.69 -5.34
N ARG A 9 0.40 4.13 -6.51
CA ARG A 9 -0.34 5.40 -6.63
C ARG A 9 -1.67 5.38 -5.91
N LEU A 10 -2.45 4.29 -6.04
CA LEU A 10 -3.71 4.15 -5.31
C LEU A 10 -3.47 4.21 -3.80
N ALA A 11 -2.49 3.45 -3.32
CA ALA A 11 -2.14 3.42 -1.91
C ALA A 11 -1.65 4.80 -1.42
N ALA A 12 -0.84 5.51 -2.21
CA ALA A 12 -0.40 6.86 -1.89
C ALA A 12 -1.58 7.83 -1.76
N ILE A 13 -2.52 7.82 -2.70
CA ILE A 13 -3.73 8.68 -2.67
C ILE A 13 -4.57 8.38 -1.43
N LEU A 14 -4.77 7.10 -1.10
CA LEU A 14 -5.56 6.71 0.06
C LEU A 14 -4.89 7.12 1.38
N LEU A 15 -3.56 7.11 1.47
CA LEU A 15 -2.83 7.52 2.68
C LEU A 15 -2.68 9.03 2.82
N HIS A 16 -2.37 9.72 1.72
CA HIS A 16 -2.06 11.15 1.72
C HIS A 16 -2.75 11.83 0.53
N PRO A 17 -3.65 12.79 0.79
CA PRO A 17 -4.46 13.42 -0.26
C PRO A 17 -3.69 14.47 -1.07
N ASP A 18 -2.51 14.89 -0.61
CA ASP A 18 -1.70 15.95 -1.21
C ASP A 18 -0.85 15.48 -2.40
N GLY A 19 -0.77 14.17 -2.64
CA GLY A 19 -0.03 13.58 -3.75
C GLY A 19 1.49 13.69 -3.64
N THR A 20 2.02 14.08 -2.47
CA THR A 20 3.47 14.22 -2.27
C THR A 20 4.14 12.92 -1.87
N THR A 21 3.36 11.95 -1.39
CA THR A 21 3.89 10.67 -0.88
C THR A 21 4.07 9.66 -1.99
N GLY A 22 5.27 9.09 -2.10
CA GLY A 22 5.56 7.94 -2.93
C GLY A 22 5.59 6.65 -2.11
N ILE A 23 5.02 5.57 -2.64
CA ILE A 23 5.11 4.23 -2.04
C ILE A 23 5.95 3.34 -2.95
N ALA A 24 7.05 2.81 -2.42
CA ALA A 24 7.85 1.82 -3.12
C ALA A 24 7.29 0.41 -2.88
N LEU A 25 6.47 -0.09 -3.81
CA LEU A 25 5.95 -1.46 -3.75
C LEU A 25 6.83 -2.40 -4.58
N ALA A 26 7.47 -3.36 -3.92
CA ALA A 26 8.25 -4.39 -4.60
C ALA A 26 7.34 -5.36 -5.38
N ARG A 27 7.84 -5.92 -6.50
CA ARG A 27 7.16 -7.03 -7.18
C ARG A 27 6.92 -8.17 -6.19
N SER A 28 5.70 -8.70 -6.16
CA SER A 28 5.24 -9.71 -5.20
C SER A 28 5.24 -9.25 -3.73
N GLY A 29 5.45 -7.96 -3.46
CA GLY A 29 5.21 -7.36 -2.16
C GLY A 29 3.72 -7.22 -1.87
N VAL A 30 3.37 -7.10 -0.60
CA VAL A 30 1.99 -6.94 -0.14
C VAL A 30 1.90 -5.72 0.74
N LEU A 31 0.82 -4.96 0.58
CA LEU A 31 0.46 -3.86 1.46
C LEU A 31 -0.97 -4.08 1.95
N ALA A 32 -1.26 -3.64 3.17
CA ALA A 32 -2.62 -3.58 3.70
C ALA A 32 -2.93 -2.17 4.18
N LEU A 33 -4.11 -1.71 3.78
CA LEU A 33 -4.67 -0.43 4.14
C LEU A 33 -6.00 -0.67 4.82
N GLU A 34 -6.25 0.08 5.88
CA GLU A 34 -7.54 0.18 6.52
C GLU A 34 -8.21 1.48 6.06
N CYS A 35 -9.48 1.41 5.64
CA CYS A 35 -10.32 2.59 5.43
C CYS A 35 -11.52 2.46 6.37
N ALA A 36 -11.62 3.34 7.37
CA ALA A 36 -12.72 3.29 8.35
C ALA A 36 -14.09 3.59 7.70
N THR A 37 -14.07 4.26 6.55
CA THR A 37 -15.24 4.63 5.75
C THR A 37 -15.00 4.24 4.29
N THR A 38 -15.91 4.66 3.39
CA THR A 38 -15.70 4.59 1.94
C THR A 38 -14.29 5.08 1.59
N PRO A 39 -13.53 4.32 0.78
CA PRO A 39 -12.20 4.72 0.34
C PRO A 39 -12.24 6.09 -0.34
N ALA A 40 -11.47 7.03 0.18
CA ALA A 40 -11.32 8.38 -0.32
C ALA A 40 -9.86 8.84 -0.13
N PRO A 41 -9.40 9.86 -0.86
CA PRO A 41 -8.05 10.39 -0.67
C PRO A 41 -7.79 10.78 0.80
N GLY A 42 -6.70 10.31 1.38
CA GLY A 42 -6.34 10.55 2.78
C GLY A 42 -7.20 9.82 3.84
N ALA A 43 -8.15 8.97 3.44
CA ALA A 43 -9.00 8.23 4.38
C ALA A 43 -8.42 6.88 4.82
N GLY A 44 -7.26 6.50 4.27
CA GLY A 44 -6.58 5.24 4.51
C GLY A 44 -5.55 5.33 5.62
N ARG A 45 -5.37 4.22 6.33
CA ARG A 45 -4.29 4.00 7.29
C ARG A 45 -3.47 2.79 6.87
N LEU A 46 -2.14 2.93 6.86
CA LEU A 46 -1.24 1.82 6.55
C LEU A 46 -1.16 0.86 7.74
N LEU A 47 -1.49 -0.40 7.51
CA LEU A 47 -1.33 -1.46 8.50
C LEU A 47 0.06 -2.11 8.36
N TYR A 48 0.43 -2.48 7.13
CA TYR A 48 1.76 -2.99 6.81
C TYR A 48 2.10 -2.80 5.34
N LEU A 49 3.40 -2.75 5.07
CA LEU A 49 4.01 -2.83 3.75
C LEU A 49 5.17 -3.82 3.84
N LEU A 50 5.02 -4.98 3.22
CA LEU A 50 5.97 -6.07 3.32
C LEU A 50 6.53 -6.40 1.94
N PRO A 51 7.86 -6.33 1.75
CA PRO A 51 8.48 -6.87 0.55
C PRO A 51 8.47 -8.41 0.60
N PRO A 52 8.67 -9.09 -0.54
CA PRO A 52 8.62 -10.56 -0.61
C PRO A 52 9.50 -11.26 0.42
N ARG A 53 10.70 -10.72 0.69
CA ARG A 53 11.65 -11.30 1.64
C ARG A 53 11.09 -11.34 3.06
N GLU A 54 10.43 -10.27 3.51
CA GLU A 54 9.82 -10.25 4.84
C GLU A 54 8.58 -11.13 4.91
N LEU A 55 7.81 -11.19 3.83
CA LEU A 55 6.64 -12.06 3.76
C LEU A 55 7.02 -13.54 3.83
N LEU A 56 8.08 -13.95 3.12
CA LEU A 56 8.61 -15.31 3.19
C LEU A 56 9.07 -15.66 4.62
N ARG A 57 9.74 -14.73 5.31
CA ARG A 57 10.14 -14.96 6.72
C ARG A 57 8.97 -15.22 7.67
N LEU A 58 7.80 -14.66 7.38
CA LEU A 58 6.59 -14.91 8.18
C LEU A 58 5.94 -16.26 7.87
N LEU A 59 6.21 -16.83 6.70
CA LEU A 59 5.62 -18.09 6.25
C LEU A 59 6.48 -19.32 6.56
N GLY A 60 7.78 -19.14 6.88
CA GLY A 60 8.73 -20.20 7.19
C GLY A 60 9.70 -20.49 6.05
#